data_AF-A0A7S2RP92-F1
#
_entry.id   AF-A0A7S2RP92-F1
#
_cell.length_a   1.000
_cell.length_b   1.000
_cell.length_c   1.000
_cell.angle_alpha   90.00
_cell.angle_beta   90.00
_cell.angle_gamma   90.00
#
_symmetry.space_group_name_H-M   'P 1'
#
loop_
_entity.id
_entity.type
_entity.pdbx_description
1 polymer ?
#
loop_
_entity_poly.entity_id
_entity_poly.type
_entity_poly.pdbx_seq_one_letter_code
_entity_poly.pdbx_strand_id
1 'polypeptide(L)'
;AHLICQGVLDEVVIFTAASNHNGWVDFLRASLEEFAGVPRGTISRIIAGEDCRMRDSATGRAFKDLRLVSQDSSQVLIIDDKPDFVQHGEVVAVGEYRQHVPIDHLVQAMPCSPERRAFALEALRQDQAQFHPCTTDFSRDCELFYVMQRVSDFFNVSHPPASVLTLPPRLVERH
;
A
#
# COMPACT_ATOMS: atom_id res chain seq x y z
N ALA A 1 -12.80 4.27 5.30
CA ALA A 1 -13.70 5.38 5.70
C ALA A 1 -15.03 4.89 6.28
N HIS A 2 -15.88 4.18 5.51
CA HIS A 2 -17.23 3.79 5.98
C HIS A 2 -17.21 2.92 7.26
N LEU A 3 -16.35 1.89 7.32
CA LEU A 3 -16.21 1.03 8.50
C LEU A 3 -15.76 1.78 9.76
N ILE A 4 -14.88 2.78 9.58
CA ILE A 4 -14.42 3.65 10.66
C ILE A 4 -15.57 4.51 11.17
N CYS A 5 -16.35 5.12 10.26
CA CYS A 5 -17.52 5.91 10.64
C CYS A 5 -18.60 5.10 11.36
N GLN A 6 -18.67 3.79 11.11
CA GLN A 6 -19.58 2.87 11.79
C GLN A 6 -19.04 2.35 13.13
N GLY A 7 -17.80 2.70 13.50
CA GLY A 7 -17.14 2.18 14.70
C GLY A 7 -16.81 0.69 14.62
N VAL A 8 -16.76 0.13 13.41
CA VAL A 8 -16.45 -1.30 13.16
C VAL A 8 -14.96 -1.51 12.94
N LEU A 9 -14.27 -0.49 12.41
CA LEU A 9 -12.82 -0.49 12.23
C LEU A 9 -12.22 0.67 13.02
N ASP A 10 -11.35 0.35 13.98
CA ASP A 10 -10.73 1.37 14.84
C ASP A 10 -9.62 2.13 14.13
N GLU A 11 -8.76 1.42 13.38
CA GLU A 11 -7.60 2.01 12.73
C GLU A 11 -7.25 1.36 11.39
N VAL A 12 -6.62 2.15 10.52
CA VAL A 12 -5.92 1.66 9.31
C VAL A 12 -4.45 1.99 9.46
N VAL A 13 -3.58 0.99 9.33
CA VAL A 13 -2.14 1.11 9.56
C VAL A 13 -1.39 0.72 8.30
N ILE A 14 -0.39 1.51 7.90
CA ILE A 14 0.62 1.07 6.94
C ILE A 14 1.68 0.30 7.73
N PHE A 15 1.79 -1.01 7.51
CA PHE A 15 2.87 -1.82 8.04
C PHE A 15 3.82 -2.22 6.91
N THR A 16 5.01 -1.62 6.86
CA THR A 16 6.00 -1.83 5.79
C THR A 16 7.35 -2.29 6.31
N ALA A 17 8.08 -3.05 5.49
CA ALA A 17 9.47 -3.38 5.76
C ALA A 17 10.45 -2.27 5.32
N ALA A 18 9.94 -1.26 4.59
CA ALA A 18 10.73 -0.09 4.18
C ALA A 18 11.07 0.78 5.39
N SER A 19 12.24 1.43 5.35
CA SER A 19 12.57 2.40 6.39
C SER A 19 11.86 3.72 6.18
N ASN A 20 11.49 4.39 7.28
CA ASN A 20 10.88 5.72 7.25
C ASN A 20 11.77 6.81 7.89
N HIS A 21 13.06 6.55 8.13
CA HIS A 21 13.97 7.53 8.76
C HIS A 21 14.04 8.89 8.07
N ASN A 22 13.77 8.97 6.77
CA ASN A 22 13.78 10.20 5.98
C ASN A 22 12.37 10.70 5.59
N GLY A 23 11.31 10.11 6.16
CA GLY A 23 9.91 10.47 5.85
C GLY A 23 9.39 9.95 4.51
N TRP A 24 10.07 8.99 3.87
CA TRP A 24 9.62 8.42 2.60
C TRP A 24 8.24 7.74 2.70
N VAL A 25 7.99 6.94 3.74
CA VAL A 25 6.71 6.26 3.93
C VAL A 25 5.62 7.25 4.32
N ASP A 26 5.96 8.31 5.06
CA ASP A 26 5.03 9.42 5.32
C ASP A 26 4.56 10.12 4.04
N PHE A 27 5.50 10.39 3.13
CA PHE A 27 5.20 10.94 1.82
C PHE A 27 4.29 10.00 1.00
N LEU A 28 4.58 8.70 1.01
CA LEU A 28 3.75 7.70 0.33
C LEU A 28 2.34 7.62 0.93
N ARG A 29 2.21 7.64 2.26
CA ARG A 29 0.90 7.71 2.94
C ARG A 29 0.10 8.92 2.47
N ALA A 30 0.70 10.11 2.47
CA ALA A 30 0.02 11.33 2.04
C ALA A 30 -0.42 11.25 0.57
N SER A 31 0.45 10.71 -0.29
CA SER A 31 0.15 10.49 -1.71
C SER A 31 -1.01 9.51 -1.89
N LEU A 32 -1.05 8.41 -1.13
CA LEU A 32 -2.15 7.46 -1.17
C LEU A 32 -3.48 8.09 -0.76
N GLU A 33 -3.49 8.87 0.34
CA GLU A 33 -4.69 9.57 0.78
C GLU A 33 -5.21 10.52 -0.30
N GLU A 34 -4.33 11.32 -0.88
CA GLU A 34 -4.69 12.29 -1.92
C GLU A 34 -5.16 11.62 -3.22
N PHE A 35 -4.34 10.75 -3.80
CA PHE A 35 -4.57 10.23 -5.15
C PHE A 35 -5.57 9.07 -5.20
N ALA A 36 -5.73 8.30 -4.12
CA ALA A 36 -6.78 7.27 -4.04
C ALA A 36 -8.12 7.83 -3.54
N GLY A 37 -8.21 9.14 -3.27
CA GLY A 37 -9.42 9.77 -2.73
C GLY A 37 -9.81 9.25 -1.34
N VAL A 38 -8.83 8.79 -0.57
CA VAL A 38 -9.05 8.34 0.81
C VAL A 38 -9.03 9.58 1.71
N PRO A 39 -10.05 9.81 2.57
CA PRO A 39 -10.08 10.99 3.42
C PRO A 39 -8.80 11.14 4.24
N ARG A 40 -8.24 12.36 4.28
CA ARG A 40 -6.99 12.63 4.98
C ARG A 40 -7.07 12.22 6.45
N GLY A 41 -6.03 11.54 6.94
CA GLY A 41 -5.99 11.00 8.30
C GLY A 41 -6.76 9.70 8.50
N THR A 42 -7.27 9.08 7.42
CA THR A 42 -7.83 7.71 7.49
C THR A 42 -6.73 6.71 7.87
N ILE A 43 -5.50 6.91 7.38
CA ILE A 43 -4.36 6.07 7.74
C ILE A 43 -3.75 6.60 9.04
N SER A 44 -4.10 5.94 10.14
CA SER A 44 -3.85 6.38 11.51
C SER A 44 -2.35 6.50 11.83
N ARG A 45 -1.56 5.51 11.41
CA ARG A 45 -0.11 5.45 11.69
C ARG A 45 0.66 4.55 10.73
N ILE A 46 1.97 4.64 10.81
CA ILE A 46 2.94 3.83 10.07
C ILE A 46 3.73 2.99 11.07
N ILE A 47 3.93 1.71 10.75
CA ILE A 47 4.91 0.82 11.38
C ILE A 47 5.93 0.47 10.29
N ALA A 48 7.15 0.95 10.45
CA ALA A 48 8.21 0.87 9.46
C ALA A 48 9.21 -0.27 9.76
N GLY A 49 10.16 -0.47 8.85
CA GLY A 49 11.14 -1.55 8.96
C GLY A 49 12.03 -1.45 10.21
N GLU A 50 12.26 -0.25 10.73
CA GLU A 50 12.97 0.00 11.99
C GLU A 50 12.17 -0.41 13.25
N ASP A 51 10.84 -0.53 13.16
CA ASP A 51 9.98 -0.97 14.28
C ASP A 51 9.96 -2.49 14.43
N CYS A 52 10.32 -3.22 13.36
CA CYS A 52 10.39 -4.68 13.35
C CYS A 52 11.62 -5.18 14.11
N ARG A 53 11.39 -5.97 15.17
CA ARG A 53 12.46 -6.53 16.01
C ARG A 53 13.13 -7.77 15.43
N MET A 54 12.42 -8.50 14.57
CA MET A 54 12.90 -9.77 14.03
C MET A 54 13.10 -9.68 12.52
N ARG A 55 14.15 -10.36 12.07
CA ARG A 55 14.51 -10.46 10.66
C ARG A 55 14.79 -11.91 10.32
N ASP A 56 14.39 -12.30 9.13
CA ASP A 56 14.77 -13.58 8.55
C ASP A 56 16.27 -13.62 8.33
N SER A 57 16.92 -14.68 8.83
CA SER A 57 18.39 -14.78 8.82
C SER A 57 18.95 -15.04 7.43
N ALA A 58 18.18 -15.62 6.52
CA ALA A 58 18.60 -15.93 5.17
C ALA A 58 18.44 -14.73 4.22
N THR A 59 17.33 -14.00 4.33
CA THR A 59 16.94 -12.93 3.41
C THR A 59 17.09 -11.53 3.99
N GLY A 60 17.27 -11.39 5.30
CA GLY A 60 17.31 -10.10 6.01
C GLY A 60 15.96 -9.38 6.10
N ARG A 61 14.89 -9.98 5.56
CA ARG A 61 13.54 -9.41 5.53
C ARG A 61 12.99 -9.29 6.93
N ALA A 62 12.32 -8.18 7.21
CA ALA A 62 11.68 -7.94 8.49
C ALA A 62 10.41 -8.80 8.63
N PHE A 63 10.23 -9.41 9.81
CA PHE A 63 8.96 -10.03 10.17
C PHE A 63 8.00 -8.98 10.72
N LYS A 64 6.78 -8.95 10.18
CA LYS A 64 5.69 -8.08 10.62
C LYS A 64 4.90 -8.78 11.72
N ASP A 65 5.22 -8.46 12.97
CA ASP A 65 4.48 -8.97 14.14
C ASP A 65 3.26 -8.10 14.42
N LEU A 66 2.04 -8.60 14.16
CA LEU A 66 0.83 -7.78 14.29
C LEU A 66 0.50 -7.41 15.74
N ARG A 67 1.22 -7.97 16.72
CA ARG A 67 1.14 -7.53 18.12
C ARG A 67 1.66 -6.09 18.33
N LEU A 68 2.39 -5.54 17.36
CA LEU A 68 2.77 -4.12 17.33
C LEU A 68 1.58 -3.21 17.00
N VAL A 69 0.54 -3.75 16.38
CA VAL A 69 -0.73 -3.06 16.12
C VAL A 69 -1.60 -3.15 17.38
N SER A 70 -1.95 -4.37 17.80
CA SER A 70 -2.77 -4.64 18.99
C SER A 70 -2.24 -5.85 19.75
N GLN A 71 -2.26 -5.80 21.09
CA GLN A 71 -1.91 -6.96 21.92
C GLN A 71 -2.83 -8.16 21.66
N ASP A 72 -4.09 -7.91 21.29
CA ASP A 72 -5.00 -8.93 20.79
C ASP A 72 -4.91 -8.99 19.26
N SER A 73 -3.96 -9.78 18.75
CA SER A 73 -3.76 -9.95 17.31
C SER A 73 -4.91 -10.68 16.61
N SER A 74 -5.87 -11.27 17.34
CA SER A 74 -7.05 -11.90 16.72
C SER A 74 -8.01 -10.87 16.11
N GLN A 75 -7.87 -9.59 16.48
CA GLN A 75 -8.65 -8.47 15.95
C GLN A 75 -7.88 -7.68 14.87
N VAL A 76 -6.72 -8.18 14.45
CA VAL A 76 -5.88 -7.52 13.43
C VAL A 76 -5.86 -8.36 12.17
N LEU A 77 -6.18 -7.71 11.05
CA LEU A 77 -6.09 -8.25 9.71
C LEU A 77 -5.01 -7.48 8.95
N ILE A 78 -4.08 -8.17 8.31
CA ILE A 78 -3.15 -7.55 7.36
C ILE A 78 -3.39 -8.10 5.95
N ILE A 79 -3.22 -7.23 4.96
CA ILE A 79 -3.22 -7.58 3.54
C ILE A 79 -1.80 -7.42 3.04
N ASP A 80 -1.18 -8.49 2.57
CA ASP A 80 0.25 -8.52 2.26
C ASP A 80 0.60 -9.48 1.11
N ASP A 81 1.55 -9.09 0.27
CA ASP A 81 2.01 -9.92 -0.85
C ASP A 81 3.08 -10.96 -0.43
N LYS A 82 3.55 -10.90 0.82
CA LYS A 82 4.58 -11.77 1.37
C LYS A 82 4.14 -12.34 2.73
N PRO A 83 3.09 -13.18 2.74
CA PRO A 83 2.46 -13.69 3.96
C PRO A 83 3.43 -14.46 4.87
N ASP A 84 4.46 -15.11 4.31
CA ASP A 84 5.48 -15.85 5.08
C ASP A 84 6.27 -14.96 6.06
N PHE A 85 6.25 -13.64 5.87
CA PHE A 85 6.92 -12.68 6.74
C PHE A 85 5.97 -11.97 7.71
N VAL A 86 4.74 -12.45 7.86
CA VAL A 86 3.79 -11.95 8.85
C VAL A 86 3.70 -12.95 10.00
N GLN A 87 3.56 -12.43 11.22
CA GLN A 87 3.42 -13.23 12.43
C GLN A 87 2.28 -12.73 13.31
N HIS A 88 1.58 -13.70 13.91
CA HIS A 88 0.49 -13.51 14.88
C HIS A 88 -0.69 -12.71 14.31
N GLY A 89 -1.80 -13.39 13.99
CA GLY A 89 -3.02 -12.77 13.48
C GLY A 89 -3.40 -13.26 12.08
N GLU A 90 -4.38 -12.61 11.47
CA GLU A 90 -4.96 -13.04 10.19
C GLU A 90 -4.27 -12.31 9.02
N VAL A 91 -3.99 -13.06 7.95
CA VAL A 91 -3.33 -12.55 6.74
C VAL A 91 -4.18 -12.83 5.51
N VAL A 92 -4.49 -11.79 4.76
CA VAL A 92 -5.02 -11.90 3.40
C VAL A 92 -3.84 -11.78 2.44
N ALA A 93 -3.39 -12.93 1.92
CA ALA A 93 -2.34 -12.97 0.92
C ALA A 93 -2.85 -12.42 -0.42
N VAL A 94 -2.06 -11.56 -1.06
CA VAL A 94 -2.33 -10.99 -2.39
C VAL A 94 -1.13 -11.18 -3.31
N GLY A 95 -1.33 -10.99 -4.62
CA GLY A 95 -0.25 -10.95 -5.58
C GLY A 95 0.59 -9.68 -5.43
N GLU A 96 1.88 -9.79 -5.76
CA GLU A 96 2.74 -8.61 -5.83
C GLU A 96 2.32 -7.75 -7.03
N TYR A 97 1.92 -6.50 -6.75
CA TYR A 97 1.54 -5.55 -7.78
C TYR A 97 2.78 -5.00 -8.49
N ARG A 98 3.10 -5.57 -9.65
CA ARG A 98 4.31 -5.22 -10.43
C ARG A 98 4.07 -4.23 -11.55
N GLN A 99 2.90 -3.57 -11.58
CA GLN A 99 2.53 -2.67 -12.67
C GLN A 99 3.62 -1.64 -12.94
N HIS A 100 4.07 -1.58 -14.19
CA HIS A 100 5.00 -0.54 -14.59
C HIS A 100 4.29 0.82 -14.61
N VAL A 101 4.84 1.78 -13.89
CA VAL A 101 4.40 3.17 -13.93
C VAL A 101 5.50 3.97 -14.64
N PRO A 102 5.23 4.55 -15.82
CA PRO A 102 6.19 5.41 -16.50
C PRO A 102 6.34 6.72 -15.71
N ILE A 103 7.34 6.77 -14.83
CA ILE A 103 7.62 7.92 -13.94
C ILE A 103 8.61 8.93 -14.53
N ASP A 104 9.05 8.75 -15.78
CA ASP A 104 9.90 9.69 -16.49
C ASP A 104 9.24 11.06 -16.64
N HIS A 105 7.94 11.08 -16.98
CA HIS A 105 7.15 12.31 -17.02
C HIS A 105 7.07 13.00 -15.65
N LEU A 106 7.03 12.23 -14.56
CA LEU A 106 7.06 12.77 -13.19
C LEU A 106 8.40 13.46 -12.93
N VAL A 107 9.53 12.80 -13.24
CA VAL A 107 10.87 13.37 -13.05
C VAL A 107 11.04 14.68 -13.84
N GLN A 108 10.47 14.77 -15.05
CA GLN A 108 10.49 15.99 -15.85
C GLN A 108 9.65 17.12 -15.24
N ALA A 109 8.51 16.78 -14.62
CA ALA A 109 7.61 17.72 -13.98
C ALA A 109 8.08 18.17 -12.59
N MET A 110 9.03 17.47 -11.96
CA MET A 110 9.51 17.80 -10.62
C MET A 110 10.11 19.22 -10.57
N PRO A 111 9.66 20.07 -9.63
CA PRO A 111 10.25 21.39 -9.40
C PRO A 111 11.57 21.22 -8.62
N CYS A 112 12.62 20.83 -9.32
CA CYS A 112 13.96 20.61 -8.77
C CYS A 112 15.03 21.26 -9.67
N SER A 113 16.26 21.38 -9.13
CA SER A 113 17.37 21.92 -9.90
C SER A 113 17.75 20.99 -11.06
N PRO A 114 18.37 21.50 -12.14
CA PRO A 114 18.83 20.68 -13.26
C PRO A 114 19.70 19.50 -12.83
N GLU A 115 20.55 19.67 -11.81
CA GLU A 115 21.44 18.63 -11.29
C GLU A 115 20.65 17.51 -10.60
N ARG A 116 19.66 17.87 -9.76
CA ARG A 116 18.79 16.89 -9.09
C ARG A 116 17.92 16.14 -10.11
N ARG A 117 17.47 16.83 -11.16
CA ARG A 117 16.74 16.19 -12.26
C ARG A 117 17.61 15.19 -13.02
N ALA A 118 18.84 15.57 -13.36
CA ALA A 118 19.79 14.67 -14.03
C ALA A 118 20.08 13.43 -13.16
N PHE A 119 20.28 13.62 -11.86
CA PHE A 119 20.43 12.52 -10.90
C PHE A 119 19.21 11.58 -10.88
N ALA A 120 17.99 12.12 -10.83
CA ALA A 120 16.77 11.33 -10.84
C ALA A 120 16.57 10.55 -12.15
N LEU A 121 16.90 11.15 -13.30
CA LEU A 121 16.83 10.48 -14.60
C LEU A 121 17.83 9.32 -14.70
N GLU A 122 19.05 9.49 -14.20
CA GLU A 122 20.03 8.40 -14.17
C GLU A 122 19.60 7.27 -13.23
N ALA A 123 19.06 7.60 -12.05
CA ALA A 123 18.51 6.60 -11.13
C ALA A 123 17.36 5.81 -11.79
N LEU A 124 16.45 6.50 -12.50
CA LEU A 124 15.37 5.85 -13.25
C LEU A 124 15.89 4.93 -14.35
N ARG A 125 16.93 5.36 -15.09
CA ARG A 125 17.55 4.54 -16.14
C ARG A 125 18.16 3.27 -15.57
N GLN A 126 18.81 3.36 -14.40
CA GLN A 126 19.41 2.21 -13.72
C GLN A 126 18.33 1.23 -13.21
N ASP A 127 17.24 1.76 -12.66
CA ASP A 127 16.09 0.97 -12.19
C ASP A 127 15.44 0.20 -13.34
N GLN A 128 15.13 0.87 -14.46
CA GLN A 128 14.54 0.25 -15.65
C GLN A 128 15.44 -0.80 -16.32
N ALA A 129 16.77 -0.68 -16.17
CA ALA A 129 17.70 -1.68 -16.68
C ALA A 129 17.72 -2.96 -15.82
N GLN A 130 17.31 -2.88 -14.56
CA GLN A 130 17.30 -4.02 -13.62
C GLN A 130 15.90 -4.64 -13.50
N PHE A 131 14.85 -3.83 -13.61
CA PHE A 131 13.47 -4.26 -13.38
C PHE A 131 12.65 -4.09 -14.66
N HIS A 132 12.35 -5.22 -15.31
CA HIS A 132 11.53 -5.21 -16.50
C HIS A 132 10.07 -4.83 -16.19
N PRO A 133 9.44 -3.96 -17.00
CA PRO A 133 8.03 -3.63 -16.89
C PRO A 133 7.15 -4.88 -16.85
N CYS A 134 6.27 -4.98 -15.86
CA CYS A 134 5.25 -6.02 -15.87
C CYS A 134 4.21 -5.70 -16.96
N THR A 135 3.91 -6.69 -17.79
CA THR A 135 2.91 -6.59 -18.86
C THR A 135 1.51 -6.99 -18.41
N THR A 136 1.34 -7.40 -17.15
CA THR A 136 0.04 -7.77 -16.58
C THR A 136 -0.87 -6.55 -16.54
N ASP A 137 -2.05 -6.68 -17.15
CA ASP A 137 -3.12 -5.69 -17.06
C ASP A 137 -3.90 -5.90 -15.76
N PHE A 138 -3.73 -4.99 -14.83
CA PHE A 138 -4.45 -5.00 -13.56
C PHE A 138 -5.82 -4.30 -13.61
N SER A 139 -6.28 -3.85 -14.79
CA SER A 139 -7.57 -3.16 -14.92
C SER A 139 -8.80 -4.02 -14.56
N ARG A 140 -8.61 -5.35 -14.46
CA ARG A 140 -9.64 -6.33 -14.06
C ARG A 140 -9.23 -7.10 -12.80
N ASP A 141 -8.50 -6.45 -11.90
CA ASP A 141 -8.00 -7.07 -10.69
C ASP A 141 -9.14 -7.68 -9.82
N CYS A 142 -9.22 -9.00 -9.82
CA CYS A 142 -10.17 -9.74 -9.01
C CYS A 142 -9.71 -9.89 -7.55
N GLU A 143 -8.41 -9.68 -7.28
CA GLU A 143 -7.86 -9.77 -5.93
C GLU A 143 -8.43 -8.68 -5.04
N LEU A 144 -8.65 -7.47 -5.58
CA LEU A 144 -9.32 -6.39 -4.85
C LEU A 144 -10.70 -6.83 -4.32
N PHE A 145 -11.52 -7.47 -5.15
CA PHE A 145 -12.85 -7.93 -4.73
C PHE A 145 -12.76 -9.04 -3.67
N TYR A 146 -11.80 -9.95 -3.82
CA TYR A 146 -11.52 -10.98 -2.83
C TYR A 146 -11.10 -10.37 -1.48
N VAL A 147 -10.17 -9.41 -1.49
CA VAL A 147 -9.73 -8.68 -0.30
C VAL A 147 -10.90 -7.97 0.37
N MET A 148 -11.73 -7.26 -0.39
CA MET A 148 -12.91 -6.58 0.14
C MET A 148 -13.88 -7.54 0.82
N GLN A 149 -14.08 -8.73 0.25
CA GLN A 149 -14.89 -9.78 0.86
C GLN A 149 -14.26 -10.25 2.17
N ARG A 150 -12.97 -10.59 2.19
CA ARG A 150 -12.26 -11.05 3.39
C ARG A 150 -12.29 -10.02 4.53
N VAL A 151 -12.11 -8.74 4.21
CA VAL A 151 -12.22 -7.64 5.18
C VAL A 151 -13.65 -7.55 5.74
N SER A 152 -14.67 -7.66 4.88
CA SER A 152 -16.07 -7.62 5.33
C SER A 152 -16.40 -8.79 6.26
N ASP A 153 -15.97 -10.00 5.91
CA ASP A 153 -16.17 -11.21 6.71
C ASP A 153 -15.48 -11.09 8.07
N PHE A 154 -14.23 -10.64 8.09
CA PHE A 154 -13.44 -10.49 9.32
C PHE A 154 -14.10 -9.53 10.32
N PHE A 155 -14.61 -8.40 9.83
CA PHE A 155 -15.27 -7.40 10.67
C PHE A 155 -16.79 -7.61 10.81
N ASN A 156 -17.33 -8.73 10.32
CA ASN A 156 -18.77 -9.07 10.34
C ASN A 156 -19.68 -7.96 9.75
N VAL A 157 -19.23 -7.30 8.67
CA VAL A 157 -19.98 -6.23 8.02
C VAL A 157 -20.84 -6.83 6.92
N SER A 158 -22.17 -6.64 7.00
CA SER A 158 -23.08 -7.01 5.91
C SER A 158 -22.72 -6.22 4.65
N HIS A 159 -22.54 -6.88 3.50
CA HIS A 159 -22.17 -6.20 2.25
C HIS A 159 -23.10 -5.01 1.95
N PRO A 160 -22.57 -3.83 1.62
CA PRO A 160 -23.39 -2.81 0.99
C PRO A 160 -23.88 -3.34 -0.36
N PRO A 161 -25.12 -3.02 -0.80
CA PRO A 161 -25.60 -3.43 -2.10
C PRO A 161 -24.63 -2.94 -3.19
N ALA A 162 -24.46 -3.76 -4.24
CA ALA A 162 -23.49 -3.58 -5.33
C ALA A 162 -23.51 -2.20 -6.04
N SER A 163 -24.49 -1.36 -5.74
CA SER A 163 -24.68 -0.01 -6.26
C SER A 163 -23.74 1.06 -5.70
N VAL A 164 -22.88 0.77 -4.72
CA VAL A 164 -22.01 1.80 -4.07
C VAL A 164 -20.58 1.86 -4.68
N LEU A 165 -20.22 0.96 -5.59
CA LEU A 165 -18.88 0.92 -6.21
C LEU A 165 -18.87 1.41 -7.66
N THR A 166 -19.65 2.46 -7.98
CA THR A 166 -19.35 3.23 -9.18
C THR A 166 -18.01 3.92 -8.96
N LEU A 167 -16.94 3.37 -9.54
CA LEU A 167 -15.68 4.07 -9.76
C LEU A 167 -16.01 5.49 -10.26
N PRO A 168 -15.34 6.54 -9.74
CA PRO A 168 -15.50 7.87 -10.31
C PRO A 168 -15.26 7.78 -11.83
N PRO A 169 -16.08 8.46 -12.66
CA PRO A 169 -15.89 8.44 -14.09
C PRO A 169 -14.44 8.81 -14.38
N ARG A 170 -13.76 7.98 -15.19
CA ARG A 170 -12.39 8.20 -15.63
C ARG A 170 -12.22 9.69 -15.91
N LEU A 171 -11.23 10.32 -15.28
CA LEU A 171 -10.76 11.65 -15.67
C LEU A 171 -10.47 11.57 -17.16
N VAL A 172 -11.41 12.07 -17.95
CA VAL A 172 -11.29 12.18 -19.41
C VAL A 172 -10.08 13.07 -19.62
N GLU A 173 -9.08 12.52 -20.29
CA GLU A 173 -7.92 13.23 -20.81
C GLU A 173 -8.36 14.59 -21.37
N ARG A 174 -7.89 15.66 -20.73
CA ARG A 174 -7.87 16.97 -21.35
C ARG A 174 -6.45 17.20 -21.84
N HIS A 175 -6.38 17.25 -23.17
CA HIS A 175 -5.28 17.59 -24.06
C HIS A 175 -4.23 18.56 -23.49
#